data_AF-A0A536CXV7-F1
#
_entry.id   AF-A0A536CXV7-F1
#
_cell.length_a   1.000
_cell.length_b   1.000
_cell.length_c   1.000
_cell.angle_alpha   90.00
_cell.angle_beta   90.00
_cell.angle_gamma   90.00
#
_symmetry.space_group_name_H-M   'P 1'
#
loop_
_entity.id
_entity.type
_entity.pdbx_description
1 polymer ?
#
loop_
_entity_poly.entity_id
_entity_poly.type
_entity_poly.pdbx_seq_one_letter_code
_entity_poly.pdbx_strand_id
1 'polypeptide(L)'
;MTAEVHHPFPASRYLPYLTSPDIAALPKEKAAVVLSVASIEQHGPHLPCVTDSLVGQTILGMALRRLRPEVQVWVVPPLCYG
;
A
#
# COMPACT_ATOMS: atom_id res chain seq x y z
N MET A 1 -21.89 1.28 6.59
CA MET A 1 -20.62 0.51 6.59
C MET A 1 -19.79 1.04 5.43
N THR A 2 -18.86 1.96 5.67
CA THR A 2 -17.94 2.43 4.62
C THR A 2 -16.85 1.38 4.47
N ALA A 3 -16.79 0.71 3.31
CA ALA A 3 -15.71 -0.23 3.03
C ALA A 3 -14.39 0.55 2.96
N GLU A 4 -13.47 0.27 3.89
CA GLU A 4 -12.12 0.86 3.85
C GLU A 4 -11.30 0.19 2.75
N VAL A 5 -11.19 0.84 1.60
CA VAL A 5 -10.44 0.35 0.43
C VAL A 5 -8.92 0.41 0.58
N HIS A 6 -8.41 1.00 1.67
CA HIS A 6 -6.99 1.23 1.89
C HIS A 6 -6.31 0.13 2.73
N HIS A 7 -7.08 -0.77 3.35
CA HIS A 7 -6.52 -1.85 4.17
C HIS A 7 -5.53 -2.69 3.34
N PRO A 8 -4.34 -3.04 3.87
CA PRO A 8 -3.85 -2.89 5.25
C PRO A 8 -3.04 -1.60 5.53
N PHE A 9 -2.98 -0.68 4.58
CA PHE A 9 -2.15 0.52 4.67
C PHE A 9 -2.72 1.55 5.66
N PRO A 10 -1.94 2.52 6.16
CA PRO A 10 -2.51 3.64 6.90
C PRO A 10 -3.21 4.61 5.93
N ALA A 11 -4.46 4.98 6.22
CA ALA A 11 -5.25 5.93 5.42
C ALA A 11 -4.50 7.25 5.12
N SER A 12 -3.72 7.74 6.09
CA SER A 12 -2.92 8.97 5.98
C SER A 12 -1.76 8.90 4.97
N ARG A 13 -1.46 7.71 4.42
CA ARG A 13 -0.44 7.51 3.39
C ARG A 13 -1.00 6.86 2.12
N TYR A 14 -2.32 6.69 2.02
CA TYR A 14 -2.96 6.10 0.86
C TYR A 14 -3.19 7.17 -0.22
N LEU A 15 -2.35 7.16 -1.25
CA LEU A 15 -2.33 8.18 -2.29
C LEU A 15 -3.69 8.42 -2.97
N PRO A 16 -4.54 7.38 -3.23
CA PRO A 16 -5.85 7.59 -3.85
C PRO A 16 -6.85 8.44 -3.04
N TYR A 17 -6.57 8.74 -1.78
CA TYR A 17 -7.38 9.67 -1.00
C TYR A 17 -7.04 11.14 -1.28
N LEU A 18 -5.93 11.43 -1.95
CA LEU A 18 -5.53 12.77 -2.32
C LEU A 18 -6.23 13.21 -3.62
N THR A 19 -6.62 14.48 -3.67
CA THR A 19 -7.06 15.12 -4.91
C THR A 19 -5.87 15.57 -5.76
N SER A 20 -6.12 15.96 -7.02
CA SER A 20 -5.07 16.49 -7.89
C SER A 20 -4.34 17.72 -7.29
N PRO A 21 -5.05 18.71 -6.69
CA PRO A 21 -4.40 19.79 -5.94
C PRO A 21 -3.54 19.31 -4.77
N ASP A 22 -3.99 18.32 -3.99
CA ASP A 22 -3.21 17.77 -2.87
C ASP A 22 -1.91 17.15 -3.37
N ILE A 23 -1.98 16.37 -4.46
CA ILE A 23 -0.81 15.75 -5.10
C ILE A 23 0.14 16.83 -5.66
N ALA A 24 -0.39 17.90 -6.22
CA ALA A 24 0.41 19.01 -6.72
C ALA A 24 1.17 19.75 -5.60
N ALA A 25 0.61 19.80 -4.40
CA ALA A 25 1.20 20.44 -3.23
C ALA A 25 2.25 19.58 -2.49
N LEU A 26 2.40 18.29 -2.84
CA LEU A 26 3.40 17.42 -2.22
C LEU A 26 4.84 17.86 -2.56
N PRO A 27 5.81 17.71 -1.64
CA PRO A 27 7.23 17.94 -1.91
C PRO A 27 7.83 16.79 -2.77
N LYS A 28 7.62 16.86 -4.09
CA LYS A 28 7.89 15.78 -5.05
C LYS A 28 9.34 15.30 -5.07
N GLU A 29 10.29 16.17 -4.78
CA GLU A 29 11.74 15.88 -4.78
C GLU A 29 12.14 14.91 -3.65
N LYS A 30 11.30 14.78 -2.62
CA LYS A 30 11.51 13.88 -1.47
C LYS A 30 10.46 12.78 -1.40
N ALA A 31 9.50 12.77 -2.32
CA ALA A 31 8.38 11.86 -2.30
C ALA A 31 8.70 10.55 -3.03
N ALA A 32 8.23 9.45 -2.48
CA ALA A 32 8.25 8.14 -3.12
C ALA A 32 6.85 7.53 -3.11
N VAL A 33 6.49 6.87 -4.21
CA VAL A 33 5.26 6.08 -4.32
C VAL A 33 5.65 4.61 -4.36
N VAL A 34 5.04 3.80 -3.51
CA VAL A 34 5.26 2.36 -3.43
C VAL A 34 4.06 1.64 -4.00
N LEU A 35 4.31 0.81 -5.02
CA LEU A 35 3.35 -0.15 -5.55
C LEU A 35 3.73 -1.54 -5.05
N SER A 36 2.87 -2.15 -4.24
CA SER A 36 3.03 -3.56 -3.87
C SER A 36 2.65 -4.43 -5.07
N VAL A 37 3.56 -5.27 -5.53
CA VAL A 37 3.33 -6.24 -6.61
C VAL A 37 3.56 -7.65 -6.07
N ALA A 38 2.60 -8.53 -6.29
CA ALA A 38 2.57 -9.90 -5.80
C ALA A 38 1.58 -10.75 -6.64
N SER A 39 1.33 -11.98 -6.20
CA SER A 39 0.47 -12.94 -6.88
C SER A 39 -0.73 -13.39 -6.04
N ILE A 40 -1.75 -13.92 -6.74
CA ILE A 40 -2.71 -14.89 -6.21
C ILE A 40 -2.39 -16.22 -6.90
N GLU A 41 -1.65 -17.09 -6.22
CA GLU A 41 -1.10 -18.31 -6.82
C GLU A 41 -1.11 -19.51 -5.85
N GLN A 42 -1.02 -20.72 -6.39
CA GLN A 42 -1.14 -21.94 -5.60
C GLN A 42 0.08 -22.14 -4.67
N HIS A 43 -0.17 -22.24 -3.36
CA HIS A 43 0.87 -22.54 -2.35
C HIS A 43 0.69 -23.94 -1.72
N GLY A 44 0.30 -24.94 -2.50
CA GLY A 44 0.05 -26.30 -2.02
C GLY A 44 -1.20 -26.43 -1.12
N PRO A 45 -1.42 -27.59 -0.47
CA PRO A 45 -2.65 -27.86 0.30
C PRO A 45 -2.70 -27.17 1.67
N HIS A 46 -1.68 -26.38 2.04
CA HIS A 46 -1.46 -25.90 3.41
C HIS A 46 -1.51 -24.37 3.53
N LEU A 47 -1.44 -23.63 2.42
CA LEU A 47 -1.46 -22.17 2.42
C LEU A 47 -2.51 -21.62 1.45
N PRO A 48 -3.17 -20.50 1.78
CA PRO A 48 -4.09 -19.81 0.87
C PRO A 48 -3.38 -19.25 -0.36
N CYS A 49 -4.10 -19.13 -1.49
CA CYS A 49 -3.52 -18.57 -2.72
C CYS A 49 -3.12 -17.09 -2.62
N VAL A 50 -3.61 -16.37 -1.62
CA VAL A 50 -3.31 -14.94 -1.40
C VAL A 50 -1.97 -14.71 -0.70
N THR A 51 -1.21 -15.76 -0.38
CA THR A 51 -0.07 -15.68 0.55
C THR A 51 0.91 -14.56 0.19
N ASP A 52 1.37 -14.49 -1.07
CA ASP A 52 2.31 -13.45 -1.51
C ASP A 52 1.74 -12.04 -1.31
N SER A 53 0.51 -11.83 -1.79
CA SER A 53 -0.20 -10.56 -1.69
C SER A 53 -0.43 -10.14 -0.23
N LEU A 54 -0.85 -11.08 0.62
CA LEU A 54 -1.12 -10.83 2.04
C LEU A 54 0.16 -10.46 2.80
N VAL A 55 1.23 -11.23 2.62
CA VAL A 55 2.51 -11.00 3.31
C VAL A 55 3.12 -9.67 2.87
N GLY A 56 3.23 -9.41 1.56
CA GLY A 56 3.81 -8.17 1.05
C GLY A 56 3.06 -6.93 1.52
N GLN A 57 1.73 -6.92 1.42
CA GLN A 57 0.92 -5.79 1.83
C GLN A 57 0.97 -5.56 3.36
N THR A 58 0.98 -6.64 4.15
CA THR A 58 1.04 -6.52 5.62
C THR A 58 2.38 -5.96 6.08
N ILE A 59 3.50 -6.44 5.52
CA ILE A 59 4.84 -5.92 5.81
C ILE A 59 4.93 -4.44 5.42
N LEU A 60 4.45 -4.08 4.22
CA LEU A 60 4.44 -2.69 3.77
C LEU A 60 3.59 -1.80 4.70
N GLY A 61 2.37 -2.21 5.05
CA GLY A 61 1.51 -1.48 5.98
C GLY A 61 2.17 -1.26 7.35
N MET A 62 2.86 -2.28 7.86
CA MET A 62 3.65 -2.19 9.10
C MET A 62 4.84 -1.22 8.99
N ALA A 63 5.54 -1.21 7.85
CA ALA A 63 6.65 -0.29 7.62
C ALA A 63 6.15 1.16 7.54
N LEU A 64 5.08 1.41 6.79
CA LEU A 64 4.47 2.73 6.62
C LEU A 64 4.01 3.37 7.95
N ARG A 65 3.51 2.56 8.90
CA ARG A 65 3.11 3.02 10.25
C ARG A 65 4.30 3.44 11.12
N ARG A 66 5.52 2.99 10.82
CA ARG A 66 6.74 3.32 11.57
C ARG A 66 7.46 4.55 11.03
N LEU A 67 7.09 5.02 9.83
CA LEU A 67 7.68 6.21 9.24
C LEU A 67 7.24 7.46 10.01
N ARG A 68 8.21 8.32 10.32
CA ARG A 68 7.92 9.65 10.86
C ARG A 68 6.98 10.44 9.92
N PRO A 69 6.09 11.31 10.43
CA PRO A 69 5.11 12.02 9.59
C PRO A 69 5.72 12.80 8.43
N GLU A 70 6.93 13.31 8.59
CA GLU A 70 7.61 14.15 7.59
C GLU A 70 8.14 13.34 6.39
N VAL A 71 8.27 12.02 6.53
CA VAL A 71 8.74 11.13 5.46
C VAL A 71 7.64 10.97 4.40
N GLN A 72 7.95 11.33 3.16
CA GLN A 72 7.00 11.44 2.07
C GLN A 72 6.87 10.14 1.28
N VAL A 73 6.46 9.07 1.95
CA VAL A 73 6.18 7.78 1.30
C VAL A 73 4.69 7.55 1.25
N TRP A 74 4.21 7.30 0.03
CA TRP A 74 2.81 7.08 -0.31
C TRP A 74 2.62 5.69 -0.91
N VAL A 75 1.43 5.12 -0.73
CA VAL A 75 1.09 3.80 -1.28
C VAL A 75 -0.14 3.89 -2.16
N VAL A 76 -0.13 3.11 -3.23
CA VAL A 76 -1.22 2.98 -4.21
C VAL A 76 -1.87 1.59 -4.08
N PRO A 77 -3.03 1.34 -4.71
CA PRO A 77 -3.67 0.03 -4.66
C PRO A 77 -2.70 -1.07 -5.15
N PRO A 78 -2.66 -2.24 -4.50
CA PRO A 78 -1.72 -3.31 -4.82
C PRO A 78 -2.05 -3.99 -6.16
N LEU A 79 -1.03 -4.52 -6.83
CA LEU A 79 -1.19 -5.51 -7.90
C LEU A 79 -1.03 -6.90 -7.29
N CYS A 80 -2.10 -7.67 -7.31
CA CYS A 80 -2.13 -9.04 -6.79
C CYS A 80 -2.01 -10.10 -7.89
N TYR A 81 -1.69 -9.70 -9.12
CA TYR A 81 -1.58 -10.60 -10.27
C TYR A 81 -0.22 -10.35 -10.91
N GLY A 82 0.71 -11.28 -10.70
CA GLY A 82 2.07 -11.30 -11.25
C GLY A 82 2.25 -12.32 -12.34
#